data_AF-A0A430BXI8-F1
#
_entry.id   AF-A0A430BXI8-F1
#
_cell.length_a   1.000
_cell.length_b   1.000
_cell.length_c   1.000
_cell.angle_alpha   90.00
_cell.angle_beta   90.00
_cell.angle_gamma   90.00
#
_symmetry.space_group_name_H-M   'P 1'
#
loop_
_entity.id
_entity.type
_entity.pdbx_description
1 polymer ?
#
loop_
_entity_poly.entity_id
_entity_poly.type
_entity_poly.pdbx_seq_one_letter_code
_entity_poly.pdbx_strand_id
1 'polypeptide(L)'
;MTSTSRKTFVRLGAIALLALPLAACSTDSVNRGVDSVHQPVVSYASYTFDVQAGGARLAPAEAARLDDWFATIKLGYGDQVAIVTDAGYYSPDLGEDIANVVARHGMLLGQDSSAAAGSAPEGTIRLVVRRTTASVPGCPDWSNKAETPMSLGASSKFGCGVNSNLAAMVADPEDLVRGQSTDSELRTATSNRAISTYRDKAPTGSGDLKQLSNGGQ
;
A
#
# COMPACT_ATOMS: atom_id res chain seq x y z
N MET A 1 0.41 12.93 -77.64
CA MET A 1 -0.60 12.92 -76.56
C MET A 1 0.05 12.54 -75.22
N THR A 2 0.77 13.45 -74.54
CA THR A 2 1.42 13.14 -73.23
C THR A 2 1.48 14.31 -72.26
N SER A 3 1.17 15.54 -72.69
CA SER A 3 1.31 16.76 -71.88
C SER A 3 0.20 16.95 -70.84
N THR A 4 -1.01 16.43 -71.10
CA THR A 4 -2.17 16.62 -70.21
C THR A 4 -2.03 15.84 -68.90
N SER A 5 -1.46 14.63 -68.94
CA SER A 5 -1.27 13.76 -67.76
C SER A 5 -0.31 14.37 -66.73
N ARG A 6 0.76 15.03 -67.18
CA ARG A 6 1.77 15.66 -66.31
C ARG A 6 1.19 16.85 -65.53
N LYS A 7 0.25 17.60 -66.12
CA LYS A 7 -0.43 18.72 -65.46
C LYS A 7 -1.43 18.24 -64.40
N THR A 8 -2.10 17.10 -64.62
CA THR A 8 -3.01 16.50 -63.64
C THR A 8 -2.27 15.97 -62.43
N PHE A 9 -1.11 15.31 -62.62
CA PHE A 9 -0.25 14.86 -61.52
C PHE A 9 0.31 16.01 -60.67
N VAL A 10 0.72 17.12 -61.29
CA VAL A 10 1.19 18.32 -60.56
C VAL A 10 0.06 18.97 -59.75
N ARG A 11 -1.16 19.00 -60.27
CA ARG A 11 -2.33 19.53 -59.56
C ARG A 11 -2.76 18.64 -58.38
N LEU A 12 -2.74 17.32 -58.55
CA LEU A 12 -3.01 16.36 -57.46
C LEU A 12 -1.93 16.42 -56.38
N GLY A 13 -0.66 16.57 -56.76
CA GLY A 13 0.45 16.77 -55.81
C GLY A 13 0.34 18.07 -55.02
N ALA A 14 -0.09 19.17 -55.65
CA ALA A 14 -0.30 20.45 -54.96
C ALA A 14 -1.46 20.40 -53.95
N ILE A 15 -2.55 19.68 -54.26
CA ILE A 15 -3.66 19.47 -53.33
C ILE A 15 -3.23 18.58 -52.15
N ALA A 16 -2.44 17.54 -52.40
CA ALA A 16 -1.89 16.70 -51.34
C ALA A 16 -0.97 17.50 -50.39
N LEU A 17 -0.10 18.35 -50.93
CA LEU A 17 0.77 19.26 -50.17
C LEU A 17 -0.01 20.28 -49.32
N LEU A 18 -1.17 20.74 -49.79
CA LEU A 18 -2.07 21.64 -49.05
C LEU A 18 -2.86 20.92 -47.95
N ALA A 19 -2.99 19.59 -48.00
CA ALA A 19 -3.70 18.79 -47.00
C ALA A 19 -2.79 18.29 -45.86
N LEU A 20 -1.46 18.28 -46.04
CA LEU A 20 -0.48 17.92 -45.01
C LEU A 20 -0.58 18.74 -43.69
N PRO A 21 -0.87 20.06 -43.66
CA PRO A 21 -0.97 20.77 -42.39
C PRO A 21 -2.19 20.37 -41.53
N LEU A 22 -3.21 19.71 -42.10
CA LEU A 22 -4.36 19.24 -41.31
C LEU A 22 -4.07 17.94 -40.54
N ALA A 23 -3.08 17.14 -40.96
CA ALA A 23 -2.69 15.93 -40.25
C ALA A 23 -1.88 16.19 -38.97
N ALA A 24 -1.44 17.44 -38.75
CA ALA A 24 -0.73 17.86 -37.53
C ALA A 24 -1.67 18.17 -36.35
N CYS A 25 -3.00 18.19 -36.57
CA CYS A 25 -3.99 18.21 -35.51
C CYS A 25 -4.18 16.80 -34.93
N SER A 26 -3.11 16.18 -34.45
CA SER A 26 -3.25 15.13 -33.45
C SER A 26 -3.75 15.83 -32.18
N THR A 27 -5.06 15.78 -31.95
CA THR A 27 -5.63 16.14 -30.66
C THR A 27 -5.22 15.07 -29.67
N ASP A 28 -4.00 15.16 -29.14
CA ASP A 28 -3.78 14.64 -27.80
C ASP A 28 -4.89 15.24 -26.94
N SER A 29 -5.63 14.38 -26.23
CA SER A 29 -6.71 14.79 -25.36
C SER A 29 -6.14 15.73 -24.31
N VAL A 30 -6.22 17.03 -24.56
CA VAL A 30 -5.64 18.04 -23.68
C VAL A 30 -6.41 18.01 -22.37
N ASN A 31 -5.71 17.75 -21.27
CA ASN A 31 -6.29 17.86 -19.95
C ASN A 31 -6.75 19.31 -19.71
N ARG A 32 -8.05 19.49 -19.47
CA ARG A 32 -8.69 20.76 -19.12
C ARG A 32 -9.19 20.77 -17.67
N GLY A 33 -8.97 19.68 -16.93
CA GLY A 33 -9.34 19.55 -15.53
C GLY A 33 -8.18 19.89 -14.60
N VAL A 34 -8.50 19.95 -13.30
CA VAL A 34 -7.51 20.08 -12.22
C VAL A 34 -6.91 18.74 -11.80
N ASP A 35 -7.52 17.63 -12.24
CA ASP A 35 -7.01 16.29 -11.95
C ASP A 35 -5.79 16.01 -12.79
N SER A 36 -4.77 15.42 -12.17
CA SER A 36 -3.59 14.92 -12.87
C SER A 36 -3.96 13.74 -13.77
N VAL A 37 -3.37 13.69 -14.97
CA VAL A 37 -3.40 12.49 -15.84
C VAL A 37 -2.59 11.34 -15.22
N HIS A 38 -1.48 11.68 -14.56
CA HIS A 38 -0.60 10.73 -13.90
C HIS A 38 -1.07 10.49 -12.47
N GLN A 39 -1.87 9.45 -12.27
CA GLN A 39 -2.38 9.05 -10.95
C GLN A 39 -1.50 7.93 -10.34
N PRO A 40 -1.38 7.86 -9.01
CA PRO A 40 -0.78 6.71 -8.34
C PRO A 40 -1.54 5.43 -8.69
N VAL A 41 -0.79 4.38 -9.02
CA VAL A 41 -1.30 3.03 -9.25
C VAL A 41 -0.70 2.12 -8.19
N VAL A 42 -1.55 1.36 -7.52
CA VAL A 42 -1.16 0.40 -6.49
C VAL A 42 -1.08 -0.99 -7.11
N SER A 43 0.06 -1.65 -6.91
CA SER A 43 0.26 -3.05 -7.24
C SER A 43 0.37 -3.91 -5.99
N TYR A 44 -0.10 -5.15 -6.10
CA TYR A 44 -0.20 -6.11 -5.00
C TYR A 44 0.59 -7.37 -5.35
N ALA A 45 1.36 -7.89 -4.40
CA ALA A 45 1.94 -9.22 -4.44
C ALA A 45 1.57 -9.96 -3.15
N SER A 46 1.02 -11.16 -3.29
CA SER A 46 0.64 -12.01 -2.16
C SER A 46 1.51 -13.26 -2.10
N TYR A 47 1.94 -13.60 -0.89
CA TYR A 47 2.67 -14.83 -0.60
C TYR A 47 1.92 -15.60 0.46
N THR A 48 1.72 -16.89 0.25
CA THR A 48 1.02 -17.76 1.20
C THR A 48 1.99 -18.75 1.81
N PHE A 49 1.84 -19.01 3.10
CA PHE A 49 2.61 -20.03 3.81
C PHE A 49 1.69 -20.83 4.72
N ASP A 50 1.71 -22.15 4.58
CA ASP A 50 0.88 -23.04 5.37
C ASP A 50 1.68 -23.52 6.59
N VAL A 51 1.29 -23.03 7.77
CA VAL A 51 1.87 -23.37 9.07
C VAL A 51 1.28 -24.68 9.57
N GLN A 52 2.12 -25.60 10.02
CA GLN A 52 1.67 -26.86 10.59
C GLN A 52 1.03 -26.65 11.97
N ALA A 53 -0.26 -26.96 12.10
CA ALA A 53 -1.07 -26.78 13.31
C ALA A 53 -1.30 -28.13 14.02
N GLY A 54 -0.21 -28.86 14.29
CA GLY A 54 -0.26 -30.19 14.90
C GLY A 54 -0.68 -30.24 16.37
N GLY A 55 -0.91 -29.09 17.01
CA GLY A 55 -1.31 -28.98 18.42
C GLY A 55 -1.73 -27.56 18.80
N ALA A 56 -1.98 -27.34 20.09
CA ALA A 56 -2.45 -26.05 20.60
C ALA A 56 -1.40 -24.92 20.57
N ARG A 57 -0.13 -25.25 20.32
CA ARG A 57 1.02 -24.33 20.29
C ARG A 57 1.90 -24.58 19.08
N LEU A 58 2.66 -23.57 18.68
CA LEU A 58 3.57 -23.67 17.56
C LEU A 58 4.79 -24.52 17.94
N ALA A 59 5.06 -25.58 17.18
CA ALA A 59 6.26 -26.38 17.41
C ALA A 59 7.52 -25.54 17.14
N PRO A 60 8.61 -25.66 17.93
CA PRO A 60 9.82 -24.85 17.73
C PRO A 60 10.45 -24.99 16.34
N ALA A 61 10.42 -26.20 15.76
CA ALA A 61 10.89 -26.44 14.40
C ALA A 61 10.05 -25.70 13.35
N GLU A 62 8.74 -25.61 13.59
CA GLU A 62 7.82 -24.90 12.70
C GLU A 62 7.97 -23.38 12.82
N ALA A 63 8.22 -22.87 14.04
CA ALA A 63 8.56 -21.47 14.26
C ALA A 63 9.84 -21.07 13.51
N ALA A 64 10.86 -21.93 13.49
CA ALA A 64 12.08 -21.70 12.71
C ALA A 64 11.81 -21.72 11.20
N ARG A 65 11.00 -22.65 10.71
CA ARG A 65 10.60 -22.72 9.29
C ARG A 65 9.87 -21.45 8.83
N LEU A 66 8.99 -20.93 9.68
CA LEU A 66 8.29 -19.67 9.44
C LEU A 66 9.25 -18.47 9.43
N ASP A 67 10.19 -18.42 10.37
CA ASP A 67 11.21 -17.37 10.45
C ASP A 67 12.13 -17.36 9.20
N ASP A 68 12.59 -18.53 8.76
CA ASP A 68 13.39 -18.69 7.54
C ASP A 68 12.63 -18.27 6.29
N TRP A 69 11.34 -18.59 6.22
CA TRP A 69 10.48 -18.15 5.12
C TRP A 69 10.35 -16.63 5.08
N PHE A 70 10.11 -16.00 6.23
CA PHE A 70 10.08 -14.55 6.38
C PHE A 70 11.40 -13.89 5.95
N ALA A 71 12.54 -14.46 6.33
CA ALA A 71 13.85 -14.00 5.86
C ALA A 71 14.00 -14.14 4.33
N THR A 72 13.49 -15.24 3.75
CA THR A 72 13.58 -15.54 2.32
C THR A 72 12.78 -14.55 1.47
N ILE A 73 11.54 -14.24 1.87
CA ILE A 73 10.70 -13.25 1.16
C ILE A 73 11.11 -11.80 1.47
N LYS A 74 12.11 -11.63 2.35
CA LYS A 74 12.58 -10.33 2.86
C LYS A 74 11.42 -9.53 3.40
N LEU A 75 10.73 -10.12 4.35
CA LEU A 75 9.62 -9.49 5.03
C LEU A 75 10.08 -8.16 5.64
N GLY A 76 9.31 -7.11 5.41
CA GLY A 76 9.76 -5.76 5.74
C GLY A 76 8.62 -4.80 6.03
N TYR A 77 9.00 -3.56 6.30
CA TYR A 77 8.06 -2.48 6.54
C TYR A 77 7.10 -2.30 5.36
N GLY A 78 5.81 -2.16 5.66
CA GLY A 78 4.74 -2.03 4.66
C GLY A 78 4.11 -3.37 4.26
N ASP A 79 4.72 -4.51 4.59
CA ASP A 79 4.06 -5.80 4.42
C ASP A 79 2.98 -6.00 5.49
N GLN A 80 1.84 -6.55 5.07
CA GLN A 80 0.77 -6.95 5.99
C GLN A 80 0.77 -8.47 6.13
N VAL A 81 0.74 -8.96 7.36
CA VAL A 81 0.67 -10.41 7.65
C VAL A 81 -0.64 -10.72 8.32
N ALA A 82 -1.35 -11.70 7.80
CA ALA A 82 -2.63 -12.11 8.36
C ALA A 82 -2.79 -13.63 8.37
N ILE A 83 -3.49 -14.13 9.37
CA ILE A 83 -4.02 -15.50 9.36
C ILE A 83 -5.32 -15.52 8.57
N VAL A 84 -5.45 -16.48 7.65
CA VAL A 84 -6.70 -16.74 6.93
C VAL A 84 -7.68 -17.45 7.85
N THR A 85 -8.80 -16.81 8.19
CA THR A 85 -9.77 -17.32 9.19
C THR A 85 -10.91 -18.15 8.59
N ASP A 86 -11.08 -18.12 7.26
CA ASP A 86 -12.13 -18.86 6.55
C ASP A 86 -11.94 -20.39 6.62
N ALA A 87 -10.71 -20.85 6.86
CA ALA A 87 -10.36 -22.27 6.80
C ALA A 87 -10.58 -23.06 8.11
N GLY A 88 -10.92 -22.39 9.23
CA GLY A 88 -11.23 -23.06 10.48
C GLY A 88 -10.68 -22.37 11.73
N TYR A 89 -11.07 -22.92 12.89
CA TYR A 89 -10.63 -22.44 14.20
C TYR A 89 -9.18 -22.88 14.51
N TYR A 90 -8.39 -21.97 15.07
CA TYR A 90 -7.09 -22.24 15.66
C TYR A 90 -7.07 -21.85 17.14
N SER A 91 -6.21 -22.48 17.94
CA SER A 91 -6.09 -22.15 19.36
C SER A 91 -5.51 -20.75 19.55
N PRO A 92 -5.97 -19.97 20.55
CA PRO A 92 -5.42 -18.65 20.87
C PRO A 92 -3.91 -18.68 21.12
N ASP A 93 -3.43 -19.68 21.85
CA ASP A 93 -2.00 -19.91 22.12
C ASP A 93 -1.17 -20.04 20.82
N LEU A 94 -1.68 -20.75 19.82
CA LEU A 94 -1.00 -20.90 18.52
C LEU A 94 -0.97 -19.57 17.76
N GLY A 95 -2.06 -18.80 17.82
CA GLY A 95 -2.10 -17.45 17.28
C GLY A 95 -1.08 -16.51 17.94
N GLU A 96 -0.94 -16.60 19.26
CA GLU A 96 0.03 -15.83 20.04
C GLU A 96 1.47 -16.23 19.70
N ASP A 97 1.76 -17.53 19.58
CA ASP A 97 3.07 -18.02 19.15
C ASP A 97 3.44 -17.52 17.75
N ILE A 98 2.51 -17.56 16.79
CA ILE A 98 2.71 -17.00 15.45
C ILE A 98 2.92 -15.49 15.52
N ALA A 99 2.11 -14.78 16.32
CA ALA A 99 2.24 -13.33 16.52
C ALA A 99 3.61 -12.98 17.10
N ASN A 100 4.16 -13.79 18.01
CA ASN A 100 5.50 -13.62 18.56
C ASN A 100 6.59 -13.81 17.50
N VAL A 101 6.42 -14.72 16.53
CA VAL A 101 7.34 -14.83 15.38
C VAL A 101 7.27 -13.58 14.51
N VAL A 102 6.06 -13.15 14.14
CA VAL A 102 5.83 -11.96 13.32
C VAL A 102 6.35 -10.68 13.98
N ALA A 103 6.19 -10.55 15.30
CA ALA A 103 6.66 -9.41 16.08
C ALA A 103 8.18 -9.25 16.08
N ARG A 104 8.96 -10.34 15.95
CA ARG A 104 10.42 -10.25 15.81
C ARG A 104 10.86 -9.57 14.51
N HIS A 105 10.01 -9.60 13.49
CA HIS A 105 10.19 -8.88 12.23
C HIS A 105 9.57 -7.48 12.26
N GLY A 106 9.11 -7.01 13.42
CA GLY A 106 8.60 -5.65 13.62
C GLY A 106 7.19 -5.42 13.06
N MET A 107 6.41 -6.48 12.89
CA MET A 107 5.07 -6.41 12.31
C MET A 107 4.00 -6.94 13.26
N LEU A 108 2.75 -6.64 12.90
CA LEU A 108 1.57 -7.08 13.63
C LEU A 108 0.85 -8.16 12.84
N LEU A 109 0.36 -9.17 13.56
CA LEU A 109 -0.46 -10.21 12.99
C LEU A 109 -1.91 -9.75 12.91
N GLY A 110 -2.45 -9.67 11.70
CA GLY A 110 -3.86 -9.43 11.43
C GLY A 110 -4.65 -10.72 11.21
N GLN A 111 -5.92 -10.53 10.86
CA GLN A 111 -6.80 -11.60 10.39
C GLN A 111 -7.32 -11.22 9.01
N ASP A 112 -7.36 -12.20 8.11
CA ASP A 112 -7.91 -12.04 6.76
C ASP A 112 -9.05 -13.05 6.59
N SER A 113 -10.26 -12.53 6.37
CA SER A 113 -11.45 -13.33 6.06
C SER A 113 -11.74 -13.36 4.56
N SER A 114 -10.89 -12.76 3.73
CA SER A 114 -11.08 -12.75 2.28
C SER A 114 -10.71 -14.09 1.66
N ALA A 115 -11.49 -14.50 0.66
CA ALA A 115 -11.23 -15.73 -0.09
C ALA A 115 -9.97 -15.64 -1.00
N ALA A 116 -9.30 -14.48 -1.05
CA ALA A 116 -8.20 -14.22 -1.97
C ALA A 116 -6.96 -15.10 -1.72
N ALA A 117 -6.73 -15.51 -0.47
CA ALA A 117 -5.63 -16.39 -0.09
C ALA A 117 -5.96 -17.89 -0.24
N GLY A 118 -7.22 -18.22 -0.51
CA GLY A 118 -7.74 -19.59 -0.51
C GLY A 118 -7.68 -20.27 0.86
N SER A 119 -8.23 -21.48 0.95
CA SER A 119 -8.29 -22.24 2.20
C SER A 119 -7.00 -23.02 2.47
N ALA A 120 -6.63 -23.14 3.75
CA ALA A 120 -5.51 -23.95 4.20
C ALA A 120 -5.83 -25.45 4.07
N PRO A 121 -4.83 -26.30 3.75
CA PRO A 121 -4.96 -27.75 3.88
C PRO A 121 -5.32 -28.19 5.31
N GLU A 122 -5.95 -29.36 5.45
CA GLU A 122 -6.27 -29.92 6.76
C GLU A 122 -5.04 -30.04 7.66
N GLY A 123 -5.20 -29.68 8.93
CA GLY A 123 -4.10 -29.69 9.91
C GLY A 123 -3.11 -28.53 9.77
N THR A 124 -3.39 -27.54 8.92
CA THR A 124 -2.53 -26.36 8.74
C THR A 124 -3.32 -25.06 8.86
N ILE A 125 -2.60 -23.97 9.13
CA ILE A 125 -3.13 -22.61 9.11
C ILE A 125 -2.40 -21.85 8.01
N ARG A 126 -3.16 -21.20 7.12
CA ARG A 126 -2.57 -20.36 6.08
C ARG A 126 -2.30 -18.97 6.62
N LEU A 127 -1.05 -18.57 6.52
CA LEU A 127 -0.62 -17.19 6.61
C LEU A 127 -0.58 -16.59 5.20
N VAL A 128 -1.03 -15.34 5.09
CA VAL A 128 -0.86 -14.53 3.89
C VAL A 128 -0.03 -13.30 4.23
N VAL A 129 0.98 -13.05 3.40
CA VAL A 129 1.77 -11.83 3.41
C VAL A 129 1.41 -11.03 2.17
N ARG A 130 0.87 -9.83 2.36
CA ARG A 130 0.50 -8.91 1.29
C ARG A 130 1.51 -7.79 1.23
N ARG A 131 2.18 -7.66 0.09
CA ARG A 131 3.07 -6.55 -0.23
C ARG A 131 2.37 -5.63 -1.21
N THR A 132 2.23 -4.37 -0.83
CA THR A 132 1.65 -3.33 -1.67
C THR A 132 2.72 -2.31 -2.04
N THR A 133 2.67 -1.82 -3.28
CA THR A 133 3.58 -0.77 -3.76
C THR A 133 2.79 0.24 -4.58
N ALA A 134 3.05 1.53 -4.36
CA ALA A 134 2.49 2.60 -5.18
C ALA A 134 3.56 3.13 -6.14
N SER A 135 3.19 3.32 -7.40
CA SER A 135 4.03 4.02 -8.37
C SER A 135 3.16 4.82 -9.33
N VAL A 136 3.74 5.83 -9.99
CA VAL A 136 3.04 6.62 -10.99
C VAL A 136 3.60 6.27 -12.37
N PRO A 137 2.89 5.46 -13.18
CA PRO A 137 3.36 5.07 -14.51
C PRO A 137 3.54 6.28 -15.44
N GLY A 138 4.56 6.20 -16.29
CA GLY A 138 4.85 7.23 -17.29
C GLY A 138 5.55 8.48 -16.74
N CYS A 139 5.99 8.47 -15.47
CA CYS A 139 6.75 9.56 -14.88
C CYS A 139 8.26 9.30 -14.85
N PRO A 140 9.11 10.34 -14.99
CA PRO A 140 8.73 11.74 -15.21
C PRO A 140 8.29 12.01 -16.66
N ASP A 141 7.28 12.88 -16.84
CA ASP A 141 6.80 13.32 -18.15
C ASP A 141 7.10 14.82 -18.40
N TRP A 142 7.82 15.11 -19.49
CA TRP A 142 8.19 16.46 -19.93
C TRP A 142 7.56 16.85 -21.28
N SER A 143 6.57 16.09 -21.74
CA SER A 143 5.87 16.34 -23.01
C SER A 143 5.26 17.74 -23.07
N ASN A 144 4.62 18.19 -21.99
CA ASN A 144 4.07 19.53 -21.83
C ASN A 144 5.13 20.50 -21.31
N LYS A 145 5.66 21.33 -22.20
CA LYS A 145 6.67 22.37 -21.89
C LYS A 145 6.07 23.74 -21.56
N ALA A 146 4.79 23.95 -21.86
CA ALA A 146 4.10 25.19 -21.54
C ALA A 146 3.62 25.16 -20.09
N GLU A 147 4.10 26.09 -19.27
CA GLU A 147 3.75 26.20 -17.84
C GLU A 147 2.35 26.83 -17.64
N THR A 148 1.83 27.54 -18.65
CA THR A 148 0.47 28.11 -18.68
C THR A 148 -0.23 27.73 -19.99
N PRO A 149 -0.64 26.46 -20.15
CA PRO A 149 -1.36 26.06 -21.35
C PRO A 149 -2.72 26.77 -21.40
N MET A 150 -3.19 27.11 -22.60
CA MET A 150 -4.52 27.74 -22.79
C MET A 150 -5.68 26.86 -22.29
N SER A 151 -5.44 25.56 -22.08
CA SER A 151 -6.42 24.65 -21.47
C SER A 151 -6.62 24.87 -19.98
N LEU A 152 -5.72 25.60 -19.30
CA LEU A 152 -5.75 25.87 -17.86
C LEU A 152 -5.83 24.61 -16.98
N GLY A 153 -5.48 23.44 -17.52
CA GLY A 153 -5.50 22.17 -16.81
C GLY A 153 -4.20 21.88 -16.06
N ALA A 154 -4.24 20.91 -15.14
CA ALA A 154 -3.06 20.43 -14.45
C ALA A 154 -2.02 19.88 -15.44
N SER A 155 -0.78 20.35 -15.34
CA SER A 155 0.32 19.91 -16.21
C SER A 155 0.75 18.48 -15.85
N SER A 156 1.26 17.73 -16.84
CA SER A 156 1.74 16.37 -16.59
C SER A 156 2.92 16.33 -15.62
N LYS A 157 3.80 17.34 -15.66
CA LYS A 157 4.88 17.52 -14.67
C LYS A 157 4.36 17.72 -13.26
N PHE A 158 3.32 18.54 -13.07
CA PHE A 158 2.72 18.75 -11.76
C PHE A 158 2.18 17.43 -11.20
N GLY A 159 1.49 16.67 -12.04
CA GLY A 159 1.03 15.32 -11.75
C GLY A 159 2.15 14.38 -11.33
N CYS A 160 3.19 14.24 -12.16
CA CYS A 160 4.34 13.41 -11.85
C CYS A 160 5.06 13.84 -10.58
N GLY A 161 5.28 15.14 -10.37
CA GLY A 161 5.99 15.64 -9.19
C GLY A 161 5.20 15.42 -7.89
N VAL A 162 3.91 15.76 -7.87
CA VAL A 162 3.09 15.64 -6.66
C VAL A 162 2.73 14.19 -6.37
N ASN A 163 2.25 13.45 -7.38
CA ASN A 163 1.74 12.11 -7.15
C ASN A 163 2.85 11.06 -6.96
N SER A 164 4.05 11.26 -7.54
CA SER A 164 5.19 10.36 -7.26
C SER A 164 5.72 10.57 -5.84
N ASN A 165 5.77 11.82 -5.37
CA ASN A 165 6.11 12.12 -3.98
C ASN A 165 5.06 11.56 -3.02
N LEU A 166 3.76 11.70 -3.33
CA LEU A 166 2.70 11.08 -2.54
C LEU A 166 2.87 9.56 -2.48
N ALA A 167 3.04 8.90 -3.62
CA ALA A 167 3.26 7.45 -3.70
C ALA A 167 4.50 6.99 -2.89
N ALA A 168 5.55 7.81 -2.80
CA ALA A 168 6.75 7.51 -2.03
C ALA A 168 6.62 7.80 -0.51
N MET A 169 5.73 8.73 -0.11
CA MET A 169 5.55 9.12 1.29
C MET A 169 4.47 8.30 2.02
N VAL A 170 3.53 7.72 1.29
CA VAL A 170 2.45 6.92 1.89
C VAL A 170 3.01 5.64 2.48
N ALA A 171 2.73 5.41 3.77
CA ALA A 171 3.19 4.24 4.50
C ALA A 171 2.54 2.94 4.03
N ASP A 172 1.22 2.96 3.81
CA ASP A 172 0.46 1.83 3.26
C ASP A 172 -0.20 2.25 1.93
N PRO A 173 0.35 1.81 0.79
CA PRO A 173 -0.23 2.07 -0.53
C PRO A 173 -1.71 1.70 -0.67
N GLU A 174 -2.24 0.74 0.09
CA GLU A 174 -3.66 0.34 0.00
C GLU A 174 -4.62 1.48 0.40
N ASP A 175 -4.14 2.42 1.22
CA ASP A 175 -4.88 3.62 1.63
C ASP A 175 -5.21 4.54 0.45
N LEU A 176 -4.44 4.49 -0.64
CA LEU A 176 -4.73 5.25 -1.85
C LEU A 176 -5.97 4.74 -2.62
N VAL A 177 -6.39 3.50 -2.35
CA VAL A 177 -7.53 2.86 -3.05
C VAL A 177 -8.77 2.82 -2.16
N ARG A 178 -8.63 2.31 -0.93
CA ARG A 178 -9.77 2.07 -0.03
C ARG A 178 -9.83 3.05 1.13
N GLY A 179 -8.68 3.60 1.53
CA GLY A 179 -8.54 4.29 2.81
C GLY A 179 -8.72 3.34 4.01
N GLN A 180 -8.36 3.83 5.20
CA GLN A 180 -8.52 3.08 6.45
C GLN A 180 -10.00 3.05 6.89
N SER A 181 -10.49 1.88 7.34
CA SER A 181 -11.81 1.74 7.95
C SER A 181 -11.81 2.09 9.44
N THR A 182 -12.99 2.35 10.00
CA THR A 182 -13.18 2.80 11.38
C THR A 182 -13.22 1.68 12.44
N ASP A 183 -12.65 0.49 12.19
CA ASP A 183 -12.47 -0.54 13.24
C ASP A 183 -11.60 -0.06 14.44
N SER A 184 -11.11 1.18 14.36
CA SER A 184 -10.33 1.92 15.35
C SER A 184 -11.16 2.73 16.37
N GLU A 185 -12.50 2.71 16.40
CA GLU A 185 -13.28 3.53 17.35
C GLU A 185 -12.83 3.33 18.82
N LEU A 186 -12.58 2.07 19.22
CA LEU A 186 -12.05 1.74 20.54
C LEU A 186 -10.52 1.86 20.62
N ARG A 187 -9.79 1.74 19.51
CA ARG A 187 -8.32 1.86 19.51
C ARG A 187 -7.90 3.29 19.82
N THR A 188 -8.51 4.28 19.18
CA THR A 188 -8.25 5.70 19.47
C THR A 188 -8.64 6.05 20.90
N ALA A 189 -9.78 5.56 21.38
CA ALA A 189 -10.21 5.76 22.77
C ALA A 189 -9.24 5.11 23.77
N THR A 190 -8.78 3.89 23.52
CA THR A 190 -7.82 3.16 24.37
C THR A 190 -6.44 3.82 24.36
N SER A 191 -5.93 4.20 23.19
CA SER A 191 -4.67 4.94 23.07
C SER A 191 -4.73 6.30 23.78
N ASN A 192 -5.82 7.06 23.60
CA ASN A 192 -6.02 8.32 24.30
C ASN A 192 -6.12 8.12 25.82
N ARG A 193 -6.75 7.03 26.28
CA ARG A 193 -6.83 6.69 27.71
C ARG A 193 -5.46 6.35 28.30
N ALA A 194 -4.60 5.63 27.57
CA ALA A 194 -3.24 5.36 28.01
C ALA A 194 -2.42 6.67 28.11
N ILE A 195 -2.56 7.56 27.12
CA ILE A 195 -1.91 8.88 27.11
C ILE A 195 -2.44 9.74 28.26
N SER A 196 -3.75 9.80 28.48
CA SER A 196 -4.33 10.56 29.59
C SER A 196 -3.86 10.03 30.93
N THR A 197 -3.87 8.70 31.11
CA THR A 197 -3.37 8.06 32.33
C THR A 197 -1.90 8.40 32.58
N TYR A 198 -1.05 8.42 31.54
CA TYR A 198 0.34 8.85 31.68
C TYR A 198 0.47 10.32 32.07
N ARG A 199 -0.32 11.21 31.48
CA ARG A 199 -0.31 12.66 31.77
C ARG A 199 -0.87 12.99 33.16
N ASP A 200 -1.90 12.27 33.59
CA ASP A 200 -2.61 12.50 34.85
C ASP A 200 -1.96 11.74 36.02
N LYS A 201 -0.99 10.85 35.73
CA LYS A 201 -0.27 10.10 36.76
C LYS A 201 0.52 11.06 37.63
N ALA A 202 0.09 11.20 38.89
CA ALA A 202 0.81 11.97 39.89
C ALA A 202 2.27 11.47 40.02
N PRO A 203 3.28 12.36 40.05
CA PRO A 203 4.67 11.99 40.27
C PRO A 203 4.81 11.15 41.55
N THR A 204 5.61 10.09 41.52
CA THR A 204 5.78 9.19 42.67
C THR A 204 6.43 9.84 43.89
N GLY A 205 6.85 11.11 43.80
CA GLY A 205 7.35 11.92 44.90
C GLY A 205 6.36 12.95 45.46
N SER A 206 5.12 13.04 44.94
CA SER A 206 4.11 14.00 45.40
C SER A 206 3.12 13.42 46.43
N GLY A 207 3.36 12.20 46.91
CA GLY A 207 2.58 11.58 47.99
C GLY A 207 3.24 11.78 49.35
N ASP A 208 2.47 11.60 50.42
CA ASP A 208 3.00 11.61 51.78
C ASP A 208 4.08 10.52 51.96
N LEU A 209 5.16 10.86 52.66
CA LEU A 209 6.19 9.90 53.02
C LEU A 209 5.56 8.77 53.84
N LYS A 210 5.72 7.51 53.40
CA LYS A 210 5.26 6.36 54.18
C LYS A 210 5.94 6.39 55.55
N GLN A 211 5.18 6.64 56.62
CA GLN A 211 5.65 6.43 57.98
C GLN A 211 5.82 4.93 58.20
N LEU A 212 7.06 4.46 58.17
CA LEU A 212 7.42 3.16 58.68
C LEU A 212 7.43 3.25 60.20
N SER A 213 6.38 2.74 60.84
CA SER A 213 6.39 2.48 62.28
C SER A 213 7.17 1.21 62.52
N ASN A 214 8.36 1.33 63.12
CA ASN A 214 9.07 0.18 63.68
C ASN A 214 8.32 -0.26 64.95
N GLY A 215 7.39 -1.20 64.79
CA GLY A 215 6.79 -1.93 65.89
C GLY A 215 7.84 -2.84 66.55
N GLY A 216 8.64 -2.26 67.44
CA GLY A 216 9.44 -3.00 68.41
C GLY A 216 8.62 -3.23 69.67
N GLN A 217 8.28 -4.48 69.95
CA GLN A 217 8.13 -4.98 71.32
C GLN A 217 9.43 -5.67 71.71
#